data_AF-A0A537GFB5-F1
#
_entry.id   AF-A0A537GFB5-F1
#
_cell.length_a   1.000
_cell.length_b   1.000
_cell.length_c   1.000
_cell.angle_alpha   90.00
_cell.angle_beta   90.00
_cell.angle_gamma   90.00
#
_symmetry.space_group_name_H-M   'P 1'
#
loop_
_entity.id
_entity.type
_entity.pdbx_description
1 polymer ?
#
loop_
_entity_poly.entity_id
_entity_poly.type
_entity_poly.pdbx_seq_one_letter_code
_entity_poly.pdbx_strand_id
1 'polypeptide(L)'
;MLPVILHESDIFSSLLSNLGTISQLLFTVLFIALFFGFGQKLQMRQFLWDIDKGLRKLDMFRNSAKDLTLKTVKEIGKPSTDPGPQINVLMEQFLISPVDMDPAGIVGKIDHLLDVRDEKFKEDVRRIAPGADSSQVMNLENLVEASWALNTIYRIIRHFYLMGKK
;
A
#
# COMPACT_ATOMS: atom_id res chain seq x y z
N MET A 1 -40.71 -61.04 -43.73
CA MET A 1 -39.75 -61.48 -42.71
C MET A 1 -39.42 -60.28 -41.83
N LEU A 2 -39.90 -60.31 -40.57
CA LEU A 2 -39.25 -59.89 -39.30
C LEU A 2 -38.53 -58.51 -39.17
N PRO A 3 -38.46 -57.91 -37.96
CA PRO A 3 -39.08 -56.61 -37.69
C PRO A 3 -38.12 -55.55 -37.10
N VAL A 4 -38.61 -54.31 -37.07
CA VAL A 4 -38.54 -53.31 -35.97
C VAL A 4 -37.51 -53.58 -34.85
N ILE A 5 -36.30 -53.01 -34.93
CA ILE A 5 -35.33 -52.93 -33.79
C ILE A 5 -34.75 -51.51 -33.58
N LEU A 6 -35.03 -50.54 -34.47
CA LEU A 6 -34.31 -49.25 -34.46
C LEU A 6 -34.79 -48.18 -33.46
N HIS A 7 -35.88 -48.39 -32.71
CA HIS A 7 -36.43 -47.33 -31.85
C HIS A 7 -35.87 -47.34 -30.41
N GLU A 8 -35.42 -48.48 -29.89
CA GLU A 8 -34.86 -48.54 -28.52
C GLU A 8 -33.42 -48.03 -28.45
N SER A 9 -32.62 -48.21 -29.50
CA SER A 9 -31.24 -47.73 -29.57
C SER A 9 -31.13 -46.20 -29.58
N ASP A 10 -32.11 -45.51 -30.17
CA ASP A 10 -32.16 -44.04 -30.23
C ASP A 10 -32.64 -43.44 -28.89
N ILE A 11 -33.55 -44.12 -28.19
CA ILE A 11 -33.96 -43.73 -26.83
C ILE A 11 -32.80 -43.94 -25.85
N PHE A 12 -32.11 -45.08 -25.90
CA PHE A 12 -30.96 -45.34 -25.03
C PHE A 12 -29.79 -44.38 -25.28
N SER A 13 -29.49 -44.06 -26.54
CA SER A 13 -28.40 -43.14 -26.88
C SER A 13 -28.73 -41.67 -26.52
N SER A 14 -29.99 -41.25 -26.70
CA SER A 14 -30.46 -39.95 -26.23
C SER A 14 -30.49 -39.86 -24.69
N LEU A 15 -30.86 -40.93 -23.99
CA LEU A 15 -30.77 -40.99 -22.53
C LEU A 15 -29.32 -40.93 -22.03
N LEU A 16 -28.40 -41.69 -22.64
CA LEU A 16 -26.97 -41.69 -22.31
C LEU A 16 -26.31 -40.33 -22.56
N SER A 17 -26.64 -39.66 -23.67
CA SER A 17 -26.11 -38.32 -23.97
C SER A 17 -26.65 -37.27 -23.00
N ASN A 18 -27.95 -37.28 -22.68
CA ASN A 18 -28.55 -36.40 -21.67
C ASN A 18 -27.94 -36.63 -20.27
N LEU A 19 -27.73 -37.88 -19.86
CA LEU A 19 -27.01 -38.22 -18.62
C LEU A 19 -25.57 -37.74 -18.64
N GLY A 20 -24.88 -37.84 -19.78
CA GLY A 20 -23.54 -37.30 -19.99
C GLY A 20 -23.49 -35.78 -19.84
N THR A 21 -24.44 -35.06 -20.46
CA THR A 21 -24.55 -33.60 -20.33
C THR A 21 -24.88 -33.18 -18.91
N ILE A 22 -25.79 -33.89 -18.22
CA ILE A 22 -26.13 -33.61 -16.81
C ILE A 22 -24.91 -33.84 -15.91
N SER A 23 -24.18 -34.94 -16.10
CA SER A 23 -22.94 -35.24 -15.38
C SER A 23 -21.87 -34.17 -15.62
N GLN A 24 -21.67 -33.74 -16.87
CA GLN A 24 -20.73 -32.68 -17.23
C GLN A 24 -21.12 -31.34 -16.60
N LEU A 25 -22.41 -31.01 -16.58
CA LEU A 25 -22.93 -29.79 -15.97
C LEU A 25 -22.72 -29.83 -14.45
N LEU A 26 -23.00 -30.97 -13.81
CA LEU A 26 -22.77 -31.18 -12.38
C LEU A 26 -21.28 -31.04 -12.02
N PHE A 27 -20.39 -31.64 -12.82
CA PHE A 27 -18.95 -31.54 -12.63
C PHE A 27 -18.46 -30.09 -12.80
N THR A 28 -19.01 -29.36 -13.77
CA THR A 28 -18.67 -27.94 -14.02
C THR A 28 -19.10 -27.06 -12.85
N VAL A 29 -20.32 -27.23 -12.34
CA VAL A 29 -20.81 -26.50 -11.16
C VAL A 29 -19.97 -26.83 -9.92
N LEU A 30 -19.63 -28.10 -9.71
CA LEU A 30 -18.76 -28.53 -8.62
C LEU A 30 -17.37 -27.91 -8.72
N PHE A 31 -16.79 -27.88 -9.93
CA PHE A 31 -15.48 -27.30 -10.18
C PHE A 31 -15.48 -25.79 -9.89
N ILE A 32 -16.49 -25.06 -10.37
CA ILE A 32 -16.66 -23.63 -10.08
C ILE A 32 -16.79 -23.40 -8.57
N ALA A 33 -17.64 -24.17 -7.89
CA ALA A 33 -17.86 -24.03 -6.44
C ALA A 33 -16.56 -24.24 -5.63
N LEU A 34 -15.76 -25.25 -6.01
CA LEU A 34 -14.49 -25.54 -5.34
C LEU A 34 -13.43 -24.47 -5.62
N PHE A 35 -13.27 -24.05 -6.87
CA PHE A 35 -12.24 -23.08 -7.26
C PHE A 35 -12.55 -21.67 -6.75
N PHE A 36 -13.79 -21.21 -6.88
CA PHE A 36 -14.18 -19.89 -6.38
C PHE A 36 -14.34 -19.89 -4.85
N GLY A 37 -14.95 -20.92 -4.26
CA GLY A 37 -15.18 -20.95 -2.82
C GLY A 37 -13.89 -21.11 -2.00
N PHE A 38 -13.03 -22.06 -2.38
CA PHE A 38 -11.81 -22.38 -1.63
C PHE A 38 -10.58 -21.67 -2.17
N GLY A 39 -10.46 -21.56 -3.50
CA GLY A 39 -9.31 -20.95 -4.16
C GLY A 39 -9.16 -19.47 -3.84
N GLN A 40 -10.26 -18.70 -3.80
CA GLN A 40 -10.21 -17.27 -3.46
C GLN A 40 -9.67 -17.04 -2.04
N LYS A 41 -10.12 -17.83 -1.05
CA LYS A 41 -9.64 -17.71 0.34
C LYS A 41 -8.15 -18.01 0.47
N LEU A 42 -7.66 -19.00 -0.30
CA LEU A 42 -6.24 -19.33 -0.32
C LEU A 42 -5.41 -18.22 -1.00
N GLN A 43 -5.89 -17.69 -2.13
CA GLN A 43 -5.24 -16.58 -2.83
C GLN A 43 -5.13 -15.34 -1.94
N MET A 44 -6.19 -14.98 -1.20
CA MET A 44 -6.16 -13.85 -0.27
C MET A 44 -5.12 -14.04 0.85
N ARG A 45 -4.96 -15.27 1.36
CA ARG A 45 -3.91 -15.58 2.35
C ARG A 45 -2.51 -15.41 1.77
N GLN A 46 -2.30 -15.83 0.51
CA GLN A 46 -1.03 -15.65 -0.18
C GLN A 46 -0.72 -14.16 -0.39
N PHE A 47 -1.70 -13.37 -0.85
CA PHE A 47 -1.55 -11.92 -1.00
C PHE A 47 -1.23 -11.23 0.33
N LEU A 48 -1.92 -11.59 1.42
CA LEU A 48 -1.61 -11.06 2.76
C LEU A 48 -0.18 -11.39 3.19
N TRP A 49 0.33 -12.58 2.87
CA TRP A 49 1.69 -12.95 3.20
C TRP A 49 2.74 -12.15 2.41
N ASP A 50 2.49 -11.91 1.13
CA ASP A 50 3.40 -11.13 0.30
C ASP A 50 3.36 -9.63 0.69
N ILE A 51 2.20 -9.11 1.08
CA ILE A 51 2.07 -7.78 1.69
C ILE A 51 2.83 -7.73 3.03
N ASP A 52 2.73 -8.75 3.89
CA ASP A 52 3.46 -8.81 5.17
C ASP A 52 4.98 -8.74 4.95
N LYS A 53 5.52 -9.49 3.97
CA LYS A 53 6.94 -9.42 3.60
C LYS A 53 7.33 -8.02 3.12
N GLY A 54 6.52 -7.41 2.26
CA GLY A 54 6.74 -6.03 1.79
C GLY A 54 6.72 -5.02 2.93
N LEU A 55 5.76 -5.15 3.84
CA LEU A 55 5.61 -4.27 5.00
C LEU A 55 6.81 -4.38 5.95
N ARG A 56 7.35 -5.59 6.17
CA ARG A 56 8.59 -5.78 6.96
C ARG A 56 9.79 -5.08 6.34
N LYS A 57 9.96 -5.17 5.02
CA LYS A 57 11.03 -4.44 4.31
C LYS A 57 10.86 -2.94 4.45
N LEU A 58 9.63 -2.44 4.36
CA LEU A 58 9.34 -1.02 4.52
C LEU A 58 9.57 -0.55 5.97
N ASP A 59 9.24 -1.38 6.97
CA ASP A 59 9.57 -1.10 8.37
C ASP A 59 11.08 -0.94 8.57
N MET A 60 11.87 -1.84 7.96
CA MET A 60 13.34 -1.74 7.97
C MET A 60 13.82 -0.45 7.31
N PHE A 61 13.33 -0.11 6.11
CA PHE A 61 13.72 1.13 5.43
C PHE A 61 13.37 2.38 6.22
N ARG A 62 12.16 2.44 6.81
CA ARG A 62 11.76 3.53 7.70
C ARG A 62 12.71 3.67 8.87
N ASN A 63 13.03 2.57 9.56
CA ASN A 63 13.91 2.59 10.72
C ASN A 63 15.34 3.00 10.33
N SER A 64 15.88 2.45 9.24
CA SER A 64 17.20 2.83 8.73
C SER A 64 17.28 4.29 8.30
N ALA A 65 16.23 4.82 7.66
CA ALA A 65 16.17 6.23 7.26
C ALA A 65 16.10 7.16 8.48
N LYS A 66 15.34 6.78 9.51
CA LYS A 66 15.29 7.50 10.80
C LYS A 66 16.65 7.50 11.49
N ASP A 67 17.31 6.35 11.58
CA ASP A 67 18.62 6.23 12.22
C ASP A 67 19.69 7.02 11.46
N LEU A 68 19.66 6.97 10.12
CA LEU A 68 20.54 7.76 9.26
C LEU A 68 20.30 9.27 9.48
N THR A 69 19.04 9.70 9.48
CA THR A 69 18.68 11.11 9.73
C THR A 69 19.17 11.57 11.09
N LEU A 70 18.94 10.78 12.15
CA LEU A 70 19.39 11.11 13.49
C LEU A 70 20.92 11.23 13.57
N LYS A 71 21.64 10.30 12.94
CA LYS A 71 23.10 10.31 12.87
C LYS A 71 23.62 11.55 12.12
N THR A 72 23.11 11.80 10.92
CA THR A 72 23.55 12.92 10.08
C THR A 72 23.24 14.28 10.71
N VAL A 73 22.07 14.43 11.36
CA VAL A 73 21.74 15.65 12.12
C VAL A 73 22.69 15.86 13.30
N LYS A 74 23.07 14.80 14.02
CA LYS A 74 24.04 14.89 15.13
C LYS A 74 25.44 15.27 14.65
N GLU A 75 25.88 14.72 13.52
CA GLU A 75 27.21 14.97 12.94
C GLU A 75 27.34 16.39 12.37
N ILE A 76 26.34 16.84 11.62
CA ILE A 76 26.38 18.10 10.88
C ILE A 76 25.80 19.26 11.69
N GLY A 77 24.61 19.07 12.28
CA GLY A 77 23.86 20.12 12.95
C GLY A 77 24.37 20.48 14.34
N LYS A 78 25.17 19.59 14.97
CA LYS A 78 25.71 19.71 16.33
C LYS A 78 24.71 20.32 17.33
N PRO A 79 23.49 19.75 17.43
CA PRO A 79 22.47 20.29 18.32
C PRO A 79 22.91 20.25 19.78
N SER A 80 22.52 21.26 20.56
CA SER A 80 22.83 21.33 22.00
C SER A 80 22.05 20.29 22.84
N THR A 81 20.94 19.79 22.30
CA THR A 81 20.03 18.83 22.93
C THR A 81 19.79 17.65 21.99
N ASP A 82 19.37 16.49 22.49
CA ASP A 82 19.05 15.35 21.62
C ASP A 82 17.97 15.73 20.59
N PRO A 83 18.25 15.65 19.27
CA PRO A 83 17.31 16.05 18.24
C PRO A 83 16.22 15.00 17.98
N GLY A 84 16.32 13.81 18.59
CA GLY A 84 15.44 12.66 18.35
C GLY A 84 13.94 12.97 18.47
N PRO A 85 13.46 13.59 19.57
CA PRO A 85 12.06 13.95 19.71
C PRO A 85 11.56 14.90 18.62
N GLN A 86 12.36 15.89 18.23
CA GLN A 86 11.99 16.89 17.23
C GLN A 86 11.93 16.26 15.83
N ILE A 87 12.89 15.39 15.50
CA ILE A 87 12.89 14.62 14.25
C ILE A 87 11.66 13.69 14.18
N ASN A 88 11.29 13.03 15.28
CA ASN A 88 10.10 12.17 15.30
C ASN A 88 8.83 12.96 14.98
N VAL A 89 8.68 14.17 15.55
CA VAL A 89 7.55 15.05 15.24
C VAL A 89 7.53 15.44 13.77
N LEU A 90 8.68 15.82 13.19
CA LEU A 90 8.77 16.12 11.76
C LEU A 90 8.43 14.93 10.87
N MET A 91 8.87 13.73 11.24
CA MET A 91 8.53 12.50 10.51
C MET A 91 7.04 12.14 10.60
N GLU A 92 6.31 12.67 11.58
CA GLU A 92 4.87 12.43 11.77
C GLU A 92 3.97 13.50 11.19
N GLN A 93 4.54 14.63 10.75
CA GLN A 93 3.82 15.76 10.17
C GLN A 93 2.94 15.34 8.98
N PHE A 94 1.87 16.08 8.71
CA PHE A 94 1.00 15.83 7.58
C PHE A 94 0.50 17.16 7.00
N LEU A 95 0.19 17.16 5.71
CA LEU A 95 -0.44 18.28 5.02
C LEU A 95 -1.96 18.11 5.08
N ILE A 96 -2.68 19.20 5.32
CA ILE A 96 -4.14 19.25 5.22
C ILE A 96 -4.48 19.80 3.84
N SER A 97 -5.07 18.96 2.98
CA SER A 97 -5.47 19.38 1.64
C SER A 97 -6.62 20.39 1.69
N PRO A 98 -6.66 21.34 0.74
CA PRO A 98 -7.73 22.33 0.64
C PRO A 98 -9.05 21.65 0.22
N VAL A 99 -10.18 22.24 0.60
CA VAL A 99 -11.51 21.76 0.20
C VAL A 99 -11.80 22.13 -1.25
N ASP A 100 -12.39 21.20 -1.99
CA ASP A 100 -12.64 21.28 -3.44
C ASP A 100 -13.74 22.27 -3.87
N MET A 101 -14.56 22.77 -2.93
CA MET A 101 -15.75 23.61 -3.20
C MET A 101 -15.43 25.08 -3.56
N ASP A 102 -14.26 25.37 -4.12
CA ASP A 102 -13.83 26.76 -4.36
C ASP A 102 -13.99 27.18 -5.83
N PRO A 103 -14.82 28.20 -6.12
CA PRO A 103 -15.01 28.72 -7.47
C PRO A 103 -13.75 29.37 -8.08
N ALA A 104 -12.73 29.73 -7.28
CA ALA A 104 -11.46 30.28 -7.77
C ALA A 104 -10.47 29.21 -8.26
N GLY A 105 -10.80 27.92 -8.08
CA GLY A 105 -9.95 26.79 -8.49
C GLY A 105 -9.01 26.31 -7.40
N ILE A 106 -8.76 24.99 -7.37
CA ILE A 106 -7.95 24.35 -6.33
C ILE A 106 -6.43 24.50 -6.55
N VAL A 107 -6.00 24.69 -7.81
CA VAL A 107 -4.58 24.63 -8.20
C VAL A 107 -3.73 25.68 -7.48
N GLY A 108 -4.15 26.95 -7.48
CA GLY A 108 -3.37 28.02 -6.82
C GLY A 108 -3.28 27.85 -5.30
N LYS A 109 -4.28 27.21 -4.68
CA LYS A 109 -4.24 26.88 -3.25
C LYS A 109 -3.28 25.74 -2.96
N ILE A 110 -3.25 24.73 -3.82
CA ILE A 110 -2.29 23.62 -3.70
C ILE A 110 -0.87 24.16 -3.85
N ASP A 111 -0.62 25.00 -4.84
CA ASP A 111 0.69 25.62 -5.09
C ASP A 111 1.17 26.38 -3.85
N HIS A 112 0.34 27.29 -3.34
CA HIS A 112 0.66 28.05 -2.13
C HIS A 112 0.84 27.16 -0.89
N LEU A 113 0.06 26.09 -0.74
CA LEU A 113 0.21 25.15 0.37
C LEU A 113 1.52 24.37 0.31
N LEU A 114 1.97 24.00 -0.90
CA LEU A 114 3.26 23.34 -1.09
C LEU A 114 4.40 24.29 -0.75
N ASP A 115 4.35 25.55 -1.23
CA ASP A 115 5.35 26.57 -0.92
C ASP A 115 5.47 26.80 0.59
N VAL A 116 4.34 27.01 1.27
CA VAL A 116 4.31 27.22 2.72
C VAL A 116 4.82 26.00 3.48
N ARG A 117 4.48 24.80 3.01
CA ARG A 117 4.93 23.56 3.63
C ARG A 117 6.43 23.40 3.50
N ASP A 118 7.01 23.66 2.32
CA ASP A 118 8.45 23.53 2.08
C ASP A 118 9.24 24.58 2.90
N GLU A 119 8.78 25.83 2.92
CA GLU A 119 9.38 26.88 3.76
C GLU A 119 9.36 26.51 5.25
N LYS A 120 8.22 26.02 5.74
CA LYS A 120 8.05 25.61 7.13
C LYS A 120 8.99 24.44 7.47
N PHE A 121 9.11 23.46 6.58
CA PHE A 121 9.93 22.27 6.77
C PHE A 121 11.41 22.64 6.87
N LYS A 122 11.89 23.50 5.96
CA LYS A 122 13.25 24.05 5.99
C LYS A 122 13.55 24.83 7.26
N GLU A 123 12.59 25.62 7.75
CA GLU A 123 12.73 26.37 9.01
C GLU A 123 12.88 25.44 10.22
N ASP A 124 12.07 24.37 10.28
CA ASP A 124 12.13 23.43 11.40
C ASP A 124 13.43 22.61 11.39
N VAL A 125 13.92 22.21 10.22
CA VAL A 125 15.23 21.55 10.09
C VAL A 125 16.37 22.48 10.51
N ARG A 126 16.33 23.75 10.12
CA ARG A 126 17.31 24.75 10.56
C ARG A 126 17.32 24.93 12.08
N ARG A 127 16.14 24.87 12.72
CA ARG A 127 16.02 24.97 14.18
C ARG A 127 16.64 23.77 14.89
N ILE A 128 16.51 22.57 14.31
CA ILE A 128 17.09 21.34 14.84
C ILE A 128 18.62 21.30 14.64
N ALA A 129 19.13 21.86 13.54
CA ALA A 129 20.53 21.80 13.15
C ALA A 129 21.18 23.21 13.11
N PRO A 130 21.36 23.89 14.24
CA PRO A 130 21.85 25.28 14.27
C PRO A 130 23.29 25.44 13.77
N GLY A 131 24.10 24.36 13.82
CA GLY A 131 25.50 24.37 13.37
C GLY A 131 25.69 24.08 11.88
N ALA A 132 24.63 23.81 11.12
CA ALA A 132 24.70 23.47 9.70
C ALA A 132 24.74 24.72 8.82
N ASP A 133 25.60 24.73 7.81
CA ASP A 133 25.59 25.74 6.75
C ASP A 133 24.29 25.66 5.91
N SER A 134 23.95 26.74 5.21
CA SER A 134 22.79 26.82 4.31
C SER A 134 22.66 25.64 3.34
N SER A 135 23.77 25.19 2.74
CA SER A 135 23.81 24.04 1.84
C SER A 135 23.56 22.72 2.56
N GLN A 136 24.10 22.59 3.77
CA GLN A 136 23.93 21.43 4.62
C GLN A 136 22.50 21.33 5.16
N VAL A 137 21.86 22.46 5.47
CA VAL A 137 20.44 22.50 5.86
C VAL A 137 19.55 21.95 4.75
N MET A 138 19.78 22.32 3.48
CA MET A 138 19.01 21.77 2.35
C MET A 138 19.23 20.25 2.19
N ASN A 139 20.45 19.76 2.39
CA ASN A 139 20.71 18.32 2.34
C ASN A 139 20.02 17.57 3.50
N LEU A 140 20.03 18.16 4.69
CA LEU A 140 19.34 17.62 5.87
C LEU A 140 17.83 17.64 5.68
N GLU A 141 17.28 18.70 5.09
CA GLU A 141 15.87 18.82 4.75
C GLU A 141 15.42 17.68 3.84
N ASN A 142 16.13 17.46 2.72
CA ASN A 142 15.85 16.36 1.80
C ASN A 142 15.92 14.99 2.50
N LEU A 143 16.87 14.80 3.42
CA LEU A 143 17.01 13.55 4.17
C LEU A 143 15.84 13.33 5.15
N VAL A 144 15.42 14.38 5.85
CA VAL A 144 14.25 14.35 6.75
C VAL A 144 12.98 14.11 5.94
N GLU A 145 12.83 14.75 4.78
CA GLU A 145 11.69 14.57 3.89
C GLU A 145 11.60 13.14 3.34
N ALA A 146 12.72 12.56 2.90
CA ALA A 146 12.76 11.16 2.48
C ALA A 146 12.36 10.20 3.62
N SER A 147 12.81 10.49 4.84
CA SER A 147 12.45 9.71 6.03
C SER A 147 10.97 9.84 6.39
N TRP A 148 10.43 11.06 6.30
CA TRP A 148 9.01 11.35 6.44
C TRP A 148 8.17 10.60 5.40
N ALA A 149 8.58 10.62 4.13
CA ALA A 149 7.89 9.91 3.05
C ALA A 149 7.84 8.40 3.31
N LEU A 150 8.95 7.79 3.71
CA LEU A 150 9.01 6.37 4.08
C LEU A 150 8.08 6.05 5.26
N ASN A 151 8.04 6.91 6.28
CA ASN A 151 7.13 6.75 7.41
C ASN A 151 5.66 6.84 6.98
N THR A 152 5.33 7.78 6.11
CA THR A 152 3.97 7.97 5.57
C THR A 152 3.53 6.76 4.76
N ILE A 153 4.36 6.27 3.83
CA ILE A 153 4.07 5.06 3.03
C ILE A 153 3.88 3.85 3.97
N TYR A 154 4.73 3.69 4.99
CA TYR A 154 4.59 2.61 5.97
C TYR A 154 3.25 2.64 6.69
N ARG A 155 2.85 3.81 7.21
CA ARG A 155 1.59 3.97 7.94
C ARG A 155 0.39 3.65 7.05
N ILE A 156 0.39 4.14 5.82
CA ILE A 156 -0.69 3.89 4.84
C ILE A 156 -0.81 2.41 4.50
N ILE A 157 0.29 1.74 4.13
CA ILE A 157 0.27 0.32 3.77
C ILE A 157 -0.11 -0.54 4.98
N ARG A 158 0.44 -0.23 6.17
CA ARG A 158 0.08 -0.93 7.41
C ARG A 158 -1.41 -0.80 7.70
N HIS A 159 -2.00 0.37 7.48
CA HIS A 159 -3.44 0.58 7.68
C HIS A 159 -4.26 -0.35 6.78
N PHE A 160 -3.99 -0.36 5.46
CA PHE A 160 -4.67 -1.25 4.52
C PHE A 160 -4.44 -2.74 4.81
N TYR A 161 -3.22 -3.12 5.19
CA TYR A 161 -2.91 -4.51 5.58
C TYR A 161 -3.71 -4.96 6.81
N LEU A 162 -3.79 -4.12 7.84
CA LEU A 162 -4.58 -4.43 9.03
C LEU A 162 -6.08 -4.48 8.74
N MET A 163 -6.58 -3.66 7.81
CA MET A 163 -7.97 -3.75 7.34
C MET A 163 -8.23 -5.04 6.57
N GLY A 164 -7.33 -5.44 5.68
CA GLY A 164 -7.48 -6.66 4.87
C GLY A 164 -7.24 -7.97 5.64
N LYS A 165 -6.62 -7.91 6.81
CA LYS A 165 -6.40 -9.07 7.70
C LYS A 165 -7.63 -9.39 8.57
N LYS A 166 -8.51 -8.42 8.82
CA LYS A 166 -9.77 -8.60 9.55
C LYS A 166 -10.79 -9.29 8.65
#